data_AF-A0A4Q2QSZ1-F1
#
_entry.id   AF-A0A4Q2QSZ1-F1
#
_cell.length_a   1.000
_cell.length_b   1.000
_cell.length_c   1.000
_cell.angle_alpha   90.00
_cell.angle_beta   90.00
_cell.angle_gamma   90.00
#
_symmetry.space_group_name_H-M   'P 1'
#
loop_
_entity.id
_entity.type
_entity.pdbx_description
1 polymer ?
#
loop_
_entity_poly.entity_id
_entity_poly.type
_entity_poly.pdbx_seq_one_letter_code
_entity_poly.pdbx_strand_id
1 'polypeptide(L)'
;LSQQAFGERWLSTQESNALFMAARTIQDLPGKWQAQTSFSTEPLTGEKAQNSNLNSDQLATLHVTNSGDQPLWLRVDASGYPQSAPLPANNVLQIERHILGTDGKSKSLDSLRSGDLVLVWLQVKASNSVPDALVVDLLPAGLELENQNLANGSASLEQSGGEV
;
A
#
# COMPACT_ATOMS: atom_id res chain seq x y z
N LEU A 1 22.09 8.85 -2.15
CA LEU A 1 20.97 8.63 -3.09
C LEU A 1 20.51 7.17 -3.14
N SER A 2 21.26 6.24 -3.75
CA SER A 2 20.87 4.81 -3.79
C SER A 2 20.54 4.22 -2.41
N GLN A 3 21.38 4.48 -1.40
CA GLN A 3 21.19 3.96 -0.04
C GLN A 3 19.99 4.58 0.69
N GLN A 4 19.66 5.84 0.41
CA GLN A 4 18.47 6.50 0.97
C GLN A 4 17.21 5.99 0.29
N ALA A 5 17.20 5.93 -1.05
CA ALA A 5 16.05 5.48 -1.83
C ALA A 5 15.67 4.01 -1.58
N PHE A 6 16.60 3.17 -1.11
CA PHE A 6 16.32 1.77 -0.77
C PHE A 6 15.64 1.60 0.60
N GLY A 7 15.96 2.47 1.57
CA GLY A 7 15.44 2.33 2.93
C GLY A 7 14.02 2.86 3.12
N GLU A 8 13.50 3.62 2.15
CA GLU A 8 12.18 4.23 2.25
C GLU A 8 11.05 3.22 2.00
N ARG A 9 10.17 3.10 3.00
CA ARG A 9 9.01 2.20 2.92
C ARG A 9 7.88 2.78 2.06
N TRP A 10 7.76 4.10 1.99
CA TRP A 10 6.72 4.80 1.26
C TRP A 10 7.36 5.90 0.41
N LEU A 11 6.95 5.99 -0.86
CA LEU A 11 7.40 7.02 -1.79
C LEU A 11 6.19 7.67 -2.42
N SER A 12 6.23 8.99 -2.58
CA SER A 12 5.27 9.70 -3.42
C SER A 12 5.43 9.30 -4.89
N THR A 13 4.40 9.54 -5.70
CA THR A 13 4.48 9.34 -7.16
C THR A 13 5.58 10.23 -7.78
N GLN A 14 5.82 11.42 -7.23
CA GLN A 14 6.87 12.33 -7.69
C GLN A 14 8.27 11.76 -7.43
N GLU A 15 8.53 11.26 -6.22
CA GLU A 15 9.79 10.60 -5.87
C GLU A 15 10.01 9.32 -6.66
N SER A 16 8.97 8.50 -6.81
CA SER A 16 9.01 7.28 -7.61
C SER A 16 9.40 7.58 -9.06
N ASN A 17 8.81 8.61 -9.66
CA ASN A 17 9.16 9.04 -11.02
C ASN A 17 10.58 9.62 -11.09
N ALA A 18 11.00 10.43 -10.12
CA ALA A 18 12.36 10.96 -10.06
C ALA A 18 13.40 9.84 -9.97
N LEU A 19 13.14 8.81 -9.15
CA LEU A 19 13.98 7.62 -9.03
C LEU A 19 13.98 6.79 -10.31
N PHE A 20 12.84 6.65 -10.97
CA PHE A 20 12.76 6.00 -12.28
C PHE A 20 13.63 6.71 -13.32
N MET A 21 13.52 8.04 -13.41
CA MET A 21 14.33 8.85 -14.33
C MET A 21 15.82 8.75 -14.00
N ALA A 22 16.20 8.78 -12.72
CA ALA A 22 17.58 8.59 -12.29
C ALA A 22 18.10 7.18 -12.62
N ALA A 23 17.34 6.12 -12.31
CA ALA A 23 17.71 4.74 -12.59
C ALA A 23 17.94 4.50 -14.09
N ARG A 24 17.12 5.12 -14.94
CA ARG A 24 17.29 5.08 -16.40
C ARG A 24 18.66 5.62 -16.86
N THR A 25 19.22 6.62 -16.17
CA THR A 25 20.55 7.16 -16.54
C THR A 25 21.71 6.22 -16.23
N ILE A 26 21.52 5.27 -15.31
CA ILE A 26 22.57 4.34 -14.85
C ILE A 26 22.31 2.89 -15.29
N GLN A 27 21.26 2.64 -16.06
CA GLN A 27 20.84 1.28 -16.45
C GLN A 27 21.91 0.52 -17.24
N ASP A 28 22.69 1.23 -18.06
CA ASP A 28 23.78 0.66 -18.86
C ASP A 28 25.17 0.93 -18.28
N LEU A 29 25.25 1.33 -17.00
CA LEU A 29 26.53 1.55 -16.33
C LEU A 29 27.30 0.21 -16.26
N PRO A 30 28.52 0.13 -16.81
CA PRO A 30 29.33 -1.08 -16.74
C PRO A 30 29.71 -1.42 -15.30
N GLY A 31 29.72 -2.71 -14.99
CA GLY A 31 30.11 -3.25 -13.70
C GLY A 31 30.06 -4.76 -13.74
N LYS A 32 31.22 -5.40 -13.87
CA LYS A 32 31.34 -6.85 -13.86
C LYS A 32 31.03 -7.39 -12.46
N TRP A 33 30.18 -8.41 -12.37
CA TRP A 33 29.84 -9.06 -11.12
C TRP A 33 29.61 -10.56 -11.31
N GLN A 34 29.80 -11.33 -10.23
CA GLN A 34 29.52 -12.76 -10.18
C GLN A 34 28.88 -13.12 -8.84
N ALA A 35 27.86 -13.98 -8.85
CA ALA A 35 27.17 -14.41 -7.65
C ALA A 35 26.69 -15.87 -7.77
N GLN A 36 26.83 -16.64 -6.68
CA GLN A 36 26.09 -17.89 -6.52
C GLN A 36 24.81 -17.62 -5.75
N THR A 37 23.67 -18.09 -6.25
CA THR A 37 22.36 -17.91 -5.60
C THR A 37 21.75 -19.25 -5.22
N SER A 38 20.83 -19.26 -4.25
CA SER A 38 20.10 -20.48 -3.87
C SER A 38 19.07 -20.93 -4.91
N PHE A 39 18.64 -20.04 -5.80
CA PHE A 39 17.63 -20.32 -6.82
C PHE A 39 18.21 -20.73 -8.18
N SER A 40 19.53 -20.71 -8.33
CA SER A 40 20.24 -21.14 -9.55
C SER A 40 21.36 -22.10 -9.19
N THR A 41 21.45 -23.21 -9.92
CA THR A 41 22.58 -24.14 -9.80
C THR A 41 23.85 -23.59 -10.44
N GLU A 42 23.71 -22.85 -11.55
CA GLU A 42 24.82 -22.21 -12.23
C GLU A 42 25.14 -20.84 -11.60
N PRO A 43 26.42 -20.46 -11.48
CA PRO A 43 26.80 -19.12 -11.06
C PRO A 43 26.23 -18.06 -12.00
N LEU A 44 25.65 -17.01 -11.43
CA LEU A 44 25.20 -15.84 -12.17
C LEU A 44 26.36 -14.88 -12.40
N THR A 45 26.41 -14.27 -13.59
CA THR A 45 27.43 -13.28 -13.96
C THR A 45 26.82 -12.22 -14.87
N GLY A 46 27.36 -11.00 -14.83
CA GLY A 46 26.94 -9.92 -15.70
C GLY A 46 27.96 -8.80 -15.78
N GLU A 47 27.87 -8.01 -16.85
CA GLU A 47 28.75 -6.85 -17.10
C GLU A 47 28.06 -5.52 -16.73
N LYS A 48 26.81 -5.58 -16.26
CA LYS A 48 25.99 -4.46 -15.78
C LYS A 48 24.92 -4.98 -14.82
N ALA A 49 24.19 -4.08 -14.17
CA ALA A 49 23.09 -4.46 -13.28
C ALA A 49 22.07 -5.36 -13.99
N GLN A 50 21.65 -6.44 -13.34
CA GLN A 50 20.59 -7.34 -13.80
C GLN A 50 19.50 -7.46 -12.74
N ASN A 51 18.29 -7.74 -13.19
CA ASN A 51 17.14 -8.01 -12.34
C ASN A 51 16.63 -9.41 -12.62
N SER A 52 16.31 -10.16 -11.56
CA SER A 52 15.73 -11.49 -11.65
C SER A 52 14.47 -11.52 -10.79
N ASN A 53 13.36 -11.94 -11.39
CA ASN A 53 12.10 -12.13 -10.67
C ASN A 53 12.16 -13.43 -9.86
N LEU A 54 11.66 -13.38 -8.63
CA LEU A 54 11.59 -14.52 -7.72
C LEU A 54 10.15 -14.76 -7.29
N ASN A 55 9.76 -16.03 -7.17
CA ASN A 55 8.51 -16.41 -6.53
C ASN A 55 8.67 -16.54 -5.00
N SER A 56 7.57 -16.84 -4.29
CA SER A 56 7.56 -16.96 -2.82
C SER A 56 8.51 -18.04 -2.30
N ASP A 57 8.59 -19.19 -2.98
CA ASP A 57 9.40 -20.33 -2.54
C ASP A 57 10.89 -20.00 -2.65
N GLN A 58 11.29 -19.38 -3.76
CA GLN A 58 12.65 -18.91 -3.98
C GLN A 58 13.04 -17.80 -3.00
N LEU A 59 12.12 -16.87 -2.71
CA LEU A 59 12.36 -15.79 -1.76
C LEU A 59 12.51 -16.31 -0.33
N ALA A 60 11.72 -17.30 0.07
CA ALA A 60 11.75 -17.90 1.40
C ALA A 60 13.11 -18.57 1.73
N THR A 61 13.79 -19.08 0.71
CA THR A 61 15.12 -19.70 0.83
C THR A 61 16.22 -18.88 0.17
N LEU A 62 16.01 -17.57 -0.04
CA LEU A 62 16.94 -16.74 -0.79
C LEU A 62 18.28 -16.62 -0.05
N HIS A 63 19.35 -17.05 -0.72
CA HIS A 63 20.72 -16.86 -0.30
C HIS A 63 21.54 -16.39 -1.50
N VAL A 64 22.40 -15.39 -1.29
CA VAL A 64 23.27 -14.84 -2.33
C VAL A 64 24.69 -14.77 -1.78
N THR A 65 25.63 -15.43 -2.47
CA THR A 65 27.04 -15.42 -2.16
C THR A 65 27.78 -14.69 -3.27
N ASN A 66 28.56 -13.66 -2.93
CA ASN A 66 29.48 -13.05 -3.90
C ASN A 66 30.60 -14.04 -4.22
N SER A 67 30.66 -14.50 -5.47
CA SER A 67 31.67 -15.44 -5.97
C SER A 67 32.72 -14.76 -6.87
N GLY A 68 32.65 -13.43 -7.00
CA GLY A 68 33.61 -12.63 -7.75
C GLY A 68 34.78 -12.12 -6.89
N ASP A 69 35.68 -11.40 -7.54
CA ASP A 69 36.87 -10.76 -6.96
C ASP A 69 36.65 -9.27 -6.60
N GLN A 70 35.49 -8.71 -6.96
CA GLN A 70 35.08 -7.33 -6.66
C GLN A 70 33.84 -7.32 -5.74
N PRO A 71 33.59 -6.22 -5.00
CA PRO A 71 32.36 -6.07 -4.23
C PRO A 71 31.10 -6.16 -5.11
N LEU A 72 30.11 -6.90 -4.63
CA LEU A 72 28.79 -7.05 -5.25
C LEU A 72 27.75 -6.22 -4.49
N TRP A 73 26.99 -5.40 -5.21
CA TRP A 73 25.82 -4.69 -4.69
C TRP A 73 24.55 -5.45 -5.07
N LEU A 74 23.69 -5.71 -4.08
CA LEU A 74 22.42 -6.40 -4.27
C LEU A 74 21.26 -5.57 -3.68
N ARG A 75 20.10 -5.65 -4.32
CA ARG A 75 18.84 -5.07 -3.83
C ARG A 75 17.75 -6.13 -3.95
N VAL A 76 16.97 -6.27 -2.88
CA VAL A 76 15.81 -7.17 -2.83
C VAL A 76 14.59 -6.35 -2.46
N ASP A 77 13.63 -6.27 -3.38
CA ASP A 77 12.33 -5.67 -3.13
C ASP A 77 11.27 -6.78 -3.20
N ALA A 78 10.52 -6.95 -2.11
CA ALA A 78 9.44 -7.93 -2.02
C ALA A 78 8.13 -7.23 -1.63
N SER A 79 7.03 -7.68 -2.22
CA SER A 79 5.70 -7.13 -1.96
C SER A 79 4.67 -8.25 -1.88
N GLY A 80 3.69 -8.09 -0.99
CA GLY A 80 2.62 -9.05 -0.77
C GLY A 80 1.58 -8.52 0.21
N TYR A 81 0.41 -9.15 0.23
CA TYR A 81 -0.64 -8.84 1.18
C TYR A 81 -0.44 -9.63 2.48
N PRO A 82 -0.61 -9.00 3.66
CA PRO A 82 -0.53 -9.72 4.92
C PRO A 82 -1.72 -10.67 5.09
N GLN A 83 -1.52 -11.80 5.79
CA GLN A 83 -2.58 -12.78 6.04
C GLN A 83 -3.65 -12.30 7.02
N SER A 84 -3.33 -11.30 7.85
CA SER A 84 -4.24 -10.70 8.83
C SER A 84 -4.08 -9.18 8.83
N ALA A 85 -5.09 -8.48 9.37
CA ALA A 85 -5.06 -7.04 9.51
C ALA A 85 -3.84 -6.61 10.36
N PRO A 86 -2.97 -5.72 9.85
CA PRO A 86 -1.90 -5.15 10.65
C PRO A 86 -2.45 -4.39 11.87
N LEU A 87 -1.62 -4.24 12.90
CA LEU A 87 -1.98 -3.39 14.04
C LEU A 87 -2.21 -1.95 13.57
N PRO A 88 -3.26 -1.27 14.08
CA PRO A 88 -3.46 0.15 13.79
C PRO A 88 -2.22 0.96 14.17
N ALA A 89 -1.83 1.88 13.30
CA ALA A 89 -0.70 2.77 13.50
C ALA A 89 -1.01 4.16 12.94
N ASN A 90 -0.34 5.18 13.48
CA ASN A 90 -0.50 6.55 13.07
C ASN A 90 0.85 7.28 13.11
N ASN A 91 1.05 8.22 12.19
CA ASN A 91 2.19 9.13 12.19
C ASN A 91 1.73 10.46 11.56
N VAL A 92 1.79 11.55 12.34
CA VAL A 92 1.20 12.88 12.01
C VAL A 92 -0.32 12.85 11.84
N LEU A 93 -0.86 12.06 10.91
CA LEU A 93 -2.28 11.84 10.67
C LEU A 93 -2.85 10.76 11.58
N GLN A 94 -4.10 10.92 11.99
CA GLN A 94 -4.92 9.96 12.72
C GLN A 94 -6.29 9.87 12.04
N ILE A 95 -6.86 8.66 11.98
CA ILE A 95 -8.19 8.42 11.42
C ILE A 95 -8.96 7.43 12.30
N GLU A 96 -10.25 7.72 12.50
CA GLU A 96 -11.20 6.84 13.16
C GLU A 96 -12.47 6.71 12.30
N ARG A 97 -13.05 5.51 12.29
CA ARG A 97 -14.28 5.19 11.53
C ARG A 97 -15.34 4.69 12.50
N HIS A 98 -16.52 5.28 12.41
CA HIS A 98 -17.72 4.86 13.13
C HIS A 98 -18.81 4.47 12.12
N ILE A 99 -19.54 3.40 12.43
CA ILE A 99 -20.70 2.97 11.66
C ILE A 99 -21.94 3.32 12.47
N LEU A 100 -22.80 4.14 11.88
CA LEU A 100 -24.02 4.63 12.50
C LEU A 100 -25.25 4.13 11.75
N GLY A 101 -26.37 4.00 12.45
CA GLY A 101 -27.69 3.88 11.84
C GLY A 101 -28.16 5.22 11.28
N THR A 102 -29.25 5.19 10.52
CA THR A 102 -29.93 6.40 10.03
C THR A 102 -30.50 7.28 11.15
N ASP A 103 -30.66 6.72 12.36
CA ASP A 103 -31.01 7.43 13.58
C ASP A 103 -29.81 8.11 14.29
N GLY A 104 -28.61 8.01 13.71
CA GLY A 104 -27.37 8.58 14.24
C GLY A 104 -26.73 7.80 15.39
N LYS A 105 -27.30 6.68 15.81
CA LYS A 105 -26.73 5.83 16.88
C LYS A 105 -25.71 4.85 16.31
N SER A 106 -24.78 4.40 17.15
CA SER A 106 -23.83 3.36 16.77
C SER A 106 -24.55 2.10 16.31
N LYS A 107 -24.17 1.57 15.14
CA LYS A 107 -24.73 0.36 14.56
C LYS A 107 -23.63 -0.66 14.32
N SER A 108 -23.88 -1.89 14.77
CA SER A 108 -22.89 -2.96 14.68
C SER A 108 -22.99 -3.69 13.34
N LEU A 109 -21.84 -3.95 12.71
CA LEU A 109 -21.73 -4.59 11.39
C LEU A 109 -22.20 -6.05 11.39
N ASP A 110 -22.13 -6.75 12.53
CA ASP A 110 -22.54 -8.16 12.69
C ASP A 110 -24.06 -8.37 12.61
N SER A 111 -24.84 -7.32 12.86
CA SER A 111 -26.30 -7.36 12.91
C SER A 111 -26.99 -6.81 11.66
N LEU A 112 -26.21 -6.44 10.64
CA LEU A 112 -26.73 -5.85 9.41
C LEU A 112 -27.55 -6.85 8.60
N ARG A 113 -28.68 -6.36 8.08
CA ARG A 113 -29.51 -7.09 7.12
C ARG A 113 -29.33 -6.52 5.72
N SER A 114 -29.61 -7.34 4.71
CA SER A 114 -29.64 -6.86 3.33
C SER A 114 -30.67 -5.75 3.18
N GLY A 115 -30.29 -4.66 2.50
CA GLY A 115 -31.10 -3.46 2.35
C GLY A 115 -31.01 -2.46 3.51
N ASP A 116 -30.32 -2.78 4.61
CA ASP A 116 -30.09 -1.83 5.67
C ASP A 116 -29.21 -0.66 5.20
N LEU A 117 -29.67 0.56 5.46
CA LEU A 117 -28.85 1.75 5.31
C LEU A 117 -27.99 1.99 6.57
N VAL A 118 -26.77 2.46 6.33
CA VAL A 118 -25.82 2.88 7.37
C VAL A 118 -25.16 4.19 6.97
N LEU A 119 -24.77 4.97 7.97
CA LEU A 119 -23.95 6.16 7.80
C LEU A 119 -22.53 5.83 8.24
N VAL A 120 -21.56 6.02 7.34
CA VAL A 120 -20.14 5.88 7.65
C VAL A 120 -19.59 7.25 8.04
N TRP A 121 -19.15 7.39 9.29
CA TRP A 121 -18.54 8.61 9.79
C TRP A 121 -17.03 8.41 9.93
N LEU A 122 -16.27 9.14 9.12
CA LEU A 122 -14.82 9.23 9.20
C LEU A 122 -14.41 10.52 9.90
N GLN A 123 -13.58 10.41 10.93
CA GLN A 123 -12.98 11.56 11.60
C GLN A 123 -11.46 11.51 11.44
N VAL A 124 -10.89 12.59 10.93
CA VAL A 124 -9.45 12.73 10.66
C VAL A 124 -8.88 13.85 11.51
N LYS A 125 -7.73 13.59 12.15
CA LYS A 125 -6.98 14.55 12.96
C LYS A 125 -5.53 14.58 12.49
N ALA A 126 -4.83 15.68 12.73
CA ALA A 126 -3.42 15.81 12.41
C ALA A 126 -2.69 16.65 13.46
N SER A 127 -1.43 16.28 13.77
CA SER A 127 -0.58 17.08 14.66
C SER A 127 0.03 18.31 13.97
N ASN A 128 -0.01 18.37 12.63
CA ASN A 128 0.45 19.47 11.79
C ASN A 128 -0.54 19.67 10.63
N SER A 129 -0.46 20.81 9.93
CA SER A 129 -1.25 21.00 8.70
C SER A 129 -0.78 20.04 7.60
N VAL A 130 -1.73 19.34 6.97
CA VAL A 130 -1.48 18.41 5.86
C VAL A 130 -2.43 18.78 4.70
N PRO A 131 -2.03 19.71 3.81
CA PRO A 131 -2.91 20.26 2.77
C PRO A 131 -3.24 19.28 1.63
N ASP A 132 -2.45 18.22 1.48
CA ASP A 132 -2.51 17.20 0.44
C ASP A 132 -2.95 15.82 0.97
N ALA A 133 -3.63 15.79 2.12
CA ALA A 133 -4.13 14.57 2.71
C ALA A 133 -5.14 13.85 1.79
N LEU A 134 -4.94 12.54 1.58
CA LEU A 134 -5.86 11.67 0.87
C LEU A 134 -6.47 10.64 1.83
N VAL A 135 -7.79 10.66 1.98
CA VAL A 135 -8.52 9.67 2.78
C VAL A 135 -8.97 8.53 1.88
N VAL A 136 -8.57 7.30 2.22
CA VAL A 136 -9.01 6.07 1.54
C VAL A 136 -9.64 5.15 2.57
N ASP A 137 -10.95 4.89 2.42
CA ASP A 137 -11.70 3.94 3.23
C ASP A 137 -12.18 2.79 2.33
N LEU A 138 -11.50 1.65 2.39
CA LEU A 138 -11.87 0.49 1.60
C LEU A 138 -13.17 -0.12 2.14
N LEU A 139 -14.14 -0.32 1.25
CA LEU A 139 -15.43 -0.88 1.62
C LEU A 139 -15.31 -2.39 1.90
N PRO A 140 -15.86 -2.88 3.03
CA PRO A 140 -16.14 -4.30 3.18
C PRO A 140 -17.07 -4.78 2.08
N ALA A 141 -16.81 -5.96 1.53
CA ALA A 141 -17.75 -6.58 0.59
C ALA A 141 -19.14 -6.73 1.24
N GLY A 142 -20.19 -6.53 0.45
CA GLY A 142 -21.58 -6.54 0.92
C GLY A 142 -22.09 -5.15 1.37
N LEU A 143 -21.20 -4.18 1.58
CA LEU A 143 -21.58 -2.77 1.62
C LEU A 143 -21.32 -2.15 0.26
N GLU A 144 -22.33 -1.44 -0.25
CA GLU A 144 -22.25 -0.69 -1.50
C GLU A 144 -22.37 0.80 -1.18
N LEU A 145 -21.59 1.62 -1.89
CA LEU A 145 -21.74 3.06 -1.79
C LEU A 145 -23.04 3.47 -2.44
N GLU A 146 -23.91 4.09 -1.66
CA GLU A 146 -25.01 4.87 -2.20
C GLU A 146 -24.43 6.09 -2.93
N ASN A 147 -24.63 6.16 -4.24
CA ASN A 147 -24.17 7.28 -5.07
C ASN A 147 -25.09 8.48 -4.88
N GLN A 148 -24.97 9.11 -3.72
CA GLN A 148 -25.63 10.37 -3.39
C GLN A 148 -24.59 11.46 -3.60
N ASN A 149 -24.67 12.20 -4.70
CA ASN A 149 -23.80 13.35 -4.94
C ASN A 149 -24.18 14.48 -3.96
N LEU A 150 -23.73 14.35 -2.69
CA LEU A 150 -24.16 15.07 -1.48
C LEU A 150 -23.41 16.39 -1.20
N ALA A 151 -22.67 16.94 -2.17
CA ALA A 151 -22.25 18.35 -2.09
C ALA A 151 -23.45 19.32 -2.22
N ASN A 152 -24.59 18.83 -2.73
CA ASN A 152 -25.85 19.54 -2.79
C ASN A 152 -26.78 18.98 -1.69
N GLY A 153 -26.72 19.56 -0.50
CA GLY A 153 -27.43 19.11 0.70
C GLY A 153 -28.96 19.17 0.60
N SER A 154 -29.56 18.19 -0.06
CA SER A 154 -31.01 17.96 -0.04
C SER A 154 -31.30 16.48 -0.29
N ALA A 155 -30.87 15.61 0.62
CA ALA A 155 -31.52 14.33 0.82
C ALA A 155 -32.45 14.51 2.02
N SER A 156 -33.74 14.74 1.74
CA SER A 156 -34.79 14.72 2.76
C SER A 156 -34.84 13.33 3.38
N LEU A 157 -34.23 13.18 4.56
CA LEU A 157 -34.31 11.98 5.39
C LEU A 157 -35.74 11.70 5.89
N GLU A 158 -36.71 12.56 5.59
CA GLU A 158 -38.13 12.38 5.92
C GLU A 158 -38.85 11.38 5.00
N GLN A 159 -38.31 11.03 3.83
CA GLN A 159 -39.04 10.21 2.86
C GLN A 159 -38.73 8.71 2.89
N SER A 160 -37.80 8.26 3.74
CA SER A 160 -37.43 6.84 3.86
C SER A 160 -37.72 6.23 5.24
N GLY A 161 -38.46 6.94 6.10
CA GLY A 161 -38.82 6.51 7.46
C GLY A 161 -40.30 6.18 7.68
N GLY A 162 -41.07 5.87 6.61
CA GLY A 162 -42.49 5.56 6.70
C GLY A 162 -42.84 4.14 6.26
N GLU A 163 -43.51 3.40 7.16
CA GLU A 163 -44.00 2.00 7.12
C GLU A 163 -42.99 0.96 7.66
N VAL A 164 -43.11 0.43 8.89
CA VAL A 164 -44.21 0.37 9.88
C VAL A 164 -43.64 0.54 11.29
#